data_AF-A0A976KLL6-F1
#
_entry.id   AF-A0A976KLL6-F1
#
_cell.length_a   1.000
_cell.length_b   1.000
_cell.length_c   1.000
_cell.angle_alpha   90.00
_cell.angle_beta   90.00
_cell.angle_gamma   90.00
#
_symmetry.space_group_name_H-M   'P 1'
#
loop_
_entity.id
_entity.type
_entity.pdbx_description
1 polymer ?
#
loop_
_entity_poly.entity_id
_entity_poly.type
_entity_poly.pdbx_seq_one_letter_code
_entity_poly.pdbx_strand_id
1 'polypeptide(L)'
;MNQNDRSFHPHVTLNGKIMRTTKIIPISAIAFIAFVFGLAAMLISVPNHAESTDSAPAQTSSKYKKPSEQELRKKLTPLQFAVTQKESTERPFQNEYWDNKKEGIYVDIVSGEPLFSSKDKFKSGTGWPSFTKPIKSGVLSEHTDRKFFMTRTELKSKFAQSHLGHVFDDGPQPTGLRYCINSASLRFVPKEKLAAEGYAEFLPLFKN
;
A
#
# COMPACT_ATOMS: atom_id res chain seq x y z
N MET A 1 -4.53 33.01 58.55
CA MET A 1 -4.13 34.43 58.42
C MET A 1 -2.93 34.51 57.48
N ASN A 2 -2.87 35.56 56.64
CA ASN A 2 -1.95 35.87 55.53
C ASN A 2 -2.14 35.02 54.25
N GLN A 3 -2.81 35.48 53.19
CA GLN A 3 -2.73 36.72 52.39
C GLN A 3 -1.35 36.96 51.75
N ASN A 4 -1.23 36.66 50.45
CA ASN A 4 -0.88 37.67 49.45
C ASN A 4 -1.10 37.15 48.01
N ASP A 5 -1.98 37.87 47.33
CA ASP A 5 -2.24 37.88 45.88
C ASP A 5 -1.00 38.15 45.04
N ARG A 6 -0.97 37.61 43.81
CA ARG A 6 -1.12 38.40 42.57
C ARG A 6 -1.02 37.53 41.31
N SER A 7 -2.18 37.37 40.69
CA SER A 7 -2.47 37.30 39.24
C SER A 7 -1.31 37.50 38.26
N PHE A 8 -1.10 36.54 37.34
CA PHE A 8 -0.69 36.81 35.95
C PHE A 8 -1.05 35.61 35.04
N HIS A 9 -2.04 35.82 34.17
CA HIS A 9 -2.40 35.05 32.96
C HIS A 9 -2.84 36.09 31.91
N PRO A 10 -2.93 35.76 30.61
CA PRO A 10 -1.88 35.31 29.71
C PRO A 10 -1.84 36.19 28.43
N HIS A 11 -0.70 36.25 27.72
CA HIS A 11 -0.68 36.75 26.34
C HIS A 11 -0.01 35.71 25.45
N VAL A 12 -0.84 34.91 24.76
CA VAL A 12 -0.43 34.10 23.61
C VAL A 12 -1.05 34.74 22.39
N THR A 13 -0.20 35.29 21.53
CA THR A 13 -0.59 35.98 20.31
C THR A 13 -0.92 34.97 19.21
N LEU A 14 -2.01 35.23 18.51
CA LEU A 14 -2.60 34.43 17.42
C LEU A 14 -1.99 34.76 16.04
N ASN A 15 -2.07 33.75 15.15
CA ASN A 15 -2.24 33.84 13.69
C ASN A 15 -1.05 34.20 12.79
N GLY A 16 -0.33 33.18 12.33
CA GLY A 16 0.41 33.19 11.06
C GLY A 16 -0.33 32.41 9.97
N LYS A 17 -1.12 33.11 9.14
CA LYS A 17 -1.77 32.53 7.94
C LYS A 17 -1.12 33.19 6.71
N ILE A 18 -0.24 32.44 6.03
CA ILE A 18 0.42 32.89 4.80
C ILE A 18 -0.58 32.74 3.64
N MET A 19 -1.08 33.86 3.16
CA MET A 19 -1.99 33.96 2.02
C MET A 19 -1.15 34.06 0.73
N ARG A 20 -1.16 33.01 -0.10
CA ARG A 20 -0.57 33.05 -1.45
C ARG A 20 -1.59 33.70 -2.40
N THR A 21 -1.29 34.90 -2.87
CA THR A 21 -2.08 35.65 -3.84
C THR A 21 -1.75 35.19 -5.26
N THR A 22 -2.76 34.70 -5.97
CA THR A 22 -2.69 34.32 -7.38
C THR A 22 -2.70 35.58 -8.24
N LYS A 23 -1.65 35.82 -9.03
CA LYS A 23 -1.64 36.87 -10.06
C LYS A 23 -2.49 36.43 -11.25
N ILE A 24 -3.51 37.22 -11.57
CA ILE A 24 -4.35 37.10 -12.76
C ILE A 24 -3.79 38.09 -13.79
N ILE A 25 -3.46 37.62 -14.99
CA ILE A 25 -2.98 38.44 -16.12
C ILE A 25 -4.18 38.71 -17.04
N PRO A 26 -4.57 39.98 -17.32
CA PRO A 26 -5.60 40.27 -18.30
C PRO A 26 -5.00 40.29 -19.71
N ILE A 27 -5.59 39.53 -20.64
CA ILE A 27 -5.24 39.61 -22.06
C ILE A 27 -6.18 40.63 -22.71
N SER A 28 -5.61 41.78 -23.04
CA SER A 28 -6.22 42.81 -23.87
C SER A 28 -6.28 42.36 -25.33
N ALA A 29 -7.43 42.62 -25.96
CA ALA A 29 -7.73 42.40 -27.37
C ALA A 29 -6.74 43.08 -28.32
N ILE A 30 -6.57 42.55 -29.54
CA ILE A 30 -6.27 43.32 -30.77
C ILE A 30 -6.59 42.50 -32.05
N ALA A 31 -7.41 43.14 -32.88
CA ALA A 31 -7.48 43.20 -34.34
C ALA A 31 -7.79 41.98 -35.25
N PHE A 32 -8.92 42.16 -35.95
CA PHE A 32 -9.27 41.70 -37.29
C PHE A 32 -8.13 41.75 -38.32
N ILE A 33 -7.99 40.67 -39.09
CA ILE A 33 -7.59 40.73 -40.52
C ILE A 33 -8.47 39.75 -41.29
N ALA A 34 -9.26 40.29 -42.23
CA ALA A 34 -9.99 39.54 -43.23
C ALA A 34 -9.04 39.13 -44.37
N PHE A 35 -9.13 37.88 -44.84
CA PHE A 35 -8.55 37.48 -46.12
C PHE A 35 -9.52 36.55 -46.85
N VAL A 36 -9.96 37.00 -48.02
CA VAL A 36 -10.88 36.34 -48.94
C VAL A 36 -10.07 35.65 -50.02
N PHE A 37 -10.01 34.32 -50.04
CA PHE A 37 -9.70 33.47 -51.21
C PHE A 37 -10.31 32.10 -50.86
N GLY A 38 -11.20 31.48 -51.61
CA GLY A 38 -11.11 31.14 -53.03
C GLY A 38 -11.35 29.62 -53.12
N LEU A 39 -12.25 29.21 -54.01
CA LEU A 39 -12.70 27.83 -54.24
C LEU A 39 -11.61 26.74 -54.19
N ALA A 40 -11.89 25.64 -53.49
CA ALA A 40 -11.56 24.28 -53.95
C ALA A 40 -12.36 23.24 -53.13
N ALA A 41 -13.41 22.68 -53.72
CA ALA A 41 -14.01 21.45 -53.24
C ALA A 41 -13.04 20.29 -53.54
N MET A 42 -12.43 19.72 -52.50
CA MET A 42 -11.65 18.50 -52.62
C MET A 42 -12.20 17.47 -51.63
N LEU A 43 -12.96 16.53 -52.18
CA LEU A 43 -13.44 15.34 -51.49
C LEU A 43 -12.24 14.47 -51.12
N ILE A 44 -11.84 14.49 -49.85
CA ILE A 44 -10.88 13.53 -49.31
C ILE A 44 -11.63 12.66 -48.31
N SER A 45 -11.83 11.40 -48.69
CA SER A 45 -12.33 10.34 -47.82
C SER A 45 -11.42 10.25 -46.59
N VAL A 46 -11.99 10.43 -45.40
CA VAL A 46 -11.33 10.12 -44.13
C VAL A 46 -11.44 8.61 -43.91
N PRO A 47 -10.34 7.84 -43.88
CA PRO A 47 -10.41 6.48 -43.36
C PRO A 47 -10.40 6.54 -41.84
N ASN A 48 -11.46 5.99 -41.25
CA ASN A 48 -11.54 5.66 -39.83
C ASN A 48 -10.70 4.40 -39.57
N HIS A 49 -9.67 4.54 -38.73
CA HIS A 49 -9.07 3.55 -37.80
C HIS A 49 -7.53 3.65 -37.76
N ALA A 50 -7.01 3.99 -36.58
CA ALA A 50 -6.05 3.14 -35.87
C ALA A 50 -5.85 3.72 -34.46
N GLU A 51 -6.50 3.08 -33.48
CA GLU A 51 -5.97 3.02 -32.12
C GLU A 51 -4.61 2.32 -32.16
N SER A 52 -3.67 2.82 -31.35
CA SER A 52 -2.76 2.05 -30.49
C SER A 52 -1.40 2.75 -30.38
N THR A 53 -1.13 3.30 -29.21
CA THR A 53 0.11 3.01 -28.48
C THR A 53 -0.20 3.18 -27.00
N ASP A 54 -0.94 2.20 -26.46
CA ASP A 54 -0.90 1.94 -25.03
C ASP A 54 0.52 1.45 -24.72
N SER A 55 1.32 2.33 -24.14
CA SER A 55 2.66 2.02 -23.67
C SER A 55 2.56 1.18 -22.41
N ALA A 56 2.33 -0.12 -22.59
CA ALA A 56 2.47 -1.11 -21.54
C ALA A 56 3.88 -0.97 -20.92
N PRO A 57 4.01 -0.77 -19.59
CA PRO A 57 5.32 -0.67 -18.98
C PRO A 57 6.03 -2.02 -19.08
N ALA A 58 7.31 -1.96 -19.47
CA ALA A 58 8.21 -3.08 -19.63
C ALA A 58 8.09 -4.07 -18.45
N GLN A 59 7.63 -5.28 -18.76
CA GLN A 59 7.63 -6.40 -17.83
C GLN A 59 9.06 -6.81 -17.54
N THR A 60 9.63 -6.26 -16.48
CA THR A 60 10.81 -6.85 -15.84
C THR A 60 10.37 -8.17 -15.24
N SER A 61 10.99 -9.28 -15.67
CA SER A 61 10.68 -10.63 -15.20
C SER A 61 11.10 -10.79 -13.73
N SER A 62 10.20 -10.39 -12.84
CA SER A 62 10.34 -10.58 -11.40
C SER A 62 10.45 -12.07 -11.02
N LYS A 63 11.34 -12.40 -10.07
CA LYS A 63 11.42 -13.73 -9.40
C LYS A 63 10.06 -14.18 -8.84
N TYR A 64 9.22 -13.24 -8.44
CA TYR A 64 7.91 -13.48 -7.86
C TYR A 64 6.82 -13.14 -8.87
N LYS A 65 5.89 -14.07 -9.08
CA LYS A 65 4.76 -13.92 -10.01
C LYS A 65 3.49 -14.50 -9.42
N LYS A 66 2.34 -13.96 -9.81
CA LYS A 66 1.03 -14.55 -9.51
C LYS A 66 0.83 -15.82 -10.36
N PRO A 67 0.58 -16.99 -9.75
CA PRO A 67 0.08 -18.16 -10.47
C PRO A 67 -1.30 -17.91 -11.08
N SER A 68 -1.70 -18.76 -12.03
CA SER A 68 -3.06 -18.72 -12.59
C SER A 68 -4.11 -19.05 -11.52
N GLU A 69 -5.35 -18.55 -11.69
CA GLU A 69 -6.42 -18.83 -10.74
C GLU A 69 -6.67 -20.34 -10.53
N GLN A 70 -6.56 -21.13 -11.61
CA GLN A 70 -6.72 -22.58 -11.54
C GLN A 70 -5.63 -23.23 -10.66
N GLU A 71 -4.39 -22.77 -10.74
CA GLU A 71 -3.33 -23.23 -9.85
C GLU A 71 -3.56 -22.78 -8.41
N LEU A 72 -4.04 -21.55 -8.20
CA LEU A 72 -4.34 -21.04 -6.86
C LEU A 72 -5.41 -21.88 -6.17
N ARG A 73 -6.48 -22.26 -6.88
CA ARG A 73 -7.55 -23.12 -6.36
C ARG A 73 -7.07 -24.52 -5.98
N LYS A 74 -5.97 -25.00 -6.56
CA LYS A 74 -5.35 -26.30 -6.23
C LYS A 74 -4.36 -26.19 -5.07
N LYS A 75 -3.64 -25.07 -4.97
CA LYS A 75 -2.55 -24.87 -3.99
C LYS A 75 -3.02 -24.30 -2.66
N LEU A 76 -4.01 -23.42 -2.69
CA LEU A 76 -4.49 -22.69 -1.51
C LEU A 76 -5.65 -23.41 -0.85
N THR A 77 -5.70 -23.35 0.47
CA THR A 77 -6.91 -23.70 1.21
C THR A 77 -8.06 -22.74 0.86
N PRO A 78 -9.32 -23.12 1.11
CA PRO A 78 -10.46 -22.23 0.88
C PRO A 78 -10.33 -20.87 1.58
N LEU A 79 -9.82 -20.84 2.82
CA LEU A 79 -9.62 -19.61 3.58
C LEU A 79 -8.51 -18.75 2.96
N GLN A 80 -7.36 -19.34 2.61
CA GLN A 80 -6.26 -18.61 1.97
C GLN A 80 -6.69 -18.02 0.62
N PHE A 81 -7.46 -18.77 -0.18
CA PHE A 81 -8.01 -18.26 -1.43
C PHE A 81 -9.00 -17.12 -1.18
N ALA A 82 -9.93 -17.27 -0.23
CA ALA A 82 -10.91 -16.24 0.10
C ALA A 82 -10.25 -14.95 0.61
N VAL A 83 -9.26 -15.06 1.50
CA VAL A 83 -8.51 -13.92 2.00
C VAL A 83 -7.72 -13.27 0.87
N THR A 84 -6.84 -13.99 0.19
CA THR A 84 -5.90 -13.39 -0.77
C THR A 84 -6.54 -12.93 -2.08
N GLN A 85 -7.59 -13.61 -2.56
CA GLN A 85 -8.20 -13.34 -3.87
C GLN A 85 -9.57 -12.67 -3.79
N LYS A 86 -10.27 -12.76 -2.65
CA LYS A 86 -11.62 -12.21 -2.47
C LYS A 86 -11.72 -11.20 -1.34
N GLU A 87 -10.59 -10.71 -0.84
CA GLU A 87 -10.51 -9.66 0.18
C GLU A 87 -11.31 -10.00 1.45
N SER A 88 -11.37 -11.31 1.77
CA SER A 88 -11.98 -11.78 3.03
C SER A 88 -11.02 -11.53 4.19
N THR A 89 -11.55 -11.56 5.41
CA THR A 89 -10.76 -11.42 6.64
C THR A 89 -10.95 -12.67 7.50
N GLU A 90 -9.85 -13.26 7.97
CA GLU A 90 -9.89 -14.41 8.88
C GLU A 90 -10.36 -14.00 10.29
N ARG A 91 -10.78 -14.97 11.11
CA ARG A 91 -11.24 -14.69 12.47
C ARG A 91 -10.09 -14.25 13.38
N PRO A 92 -10.30 -13.25 14.26
CA PRO A 92 -9.28 -12.85 15.24
C PRO A 92 -9.00 -14.00 16.21
N PHE A 93 -7.74 -14.13 16.64
CA PHE A 93 -7.22 -15.14 17.58
C PHE A 93 -7.41 -16.61 17.18
N GLN A 94 -8.00 -16.87 16.02
CA GLN A 94 -8.22 -18.20 15.45
C GLN A 94 -7.45 -18.34 14.13
N ASN A 95 -6.17 -18.00 14.18
CA ASN A 95 -5.28 -18.02 13.02
C ASN A 95 -3.87 -18.45 13.43
N GLU A 96 -3.03 -18.75 12.45
CA GLU A 96 -1.75 -19.44 12.70
C GLU A 96 -0.67 -18.52 13.29
N TYR A 97 -0.71 -17.21 12.99
CA TYR A 97 0.44 -16.33 13.25
C TYR A 97 0.18 -15.19 14.22
N TRP A 98 -1.02 -15.02 14.79
CA TRP A 98 -1.26 -13.94 15.76
C TRP A 98 -0.29 -14.00 16.94
N ASP A 99 -0.01 -15.18 17.50
CA ASP A 99 0.87 -15.38 18.65
C ASP A 99 2.27 -15.92 18.32
N ASN A 100 2.59 -16.18 17.04
CA ASN A 100 3.90 -16.67 16.64
C ASN A 100 5.02 -15.69 17.04
N LYS A 101 6.07 -16.22 17.68
CA LYS A 101 7.26 -15.47 18.18
C LYS A 101 8.59 -16.00 17.62
N LYS A 102 8.57 -16.98 16.72
CA LYS A 102 9.79 -17.58 16.16
C LYS A 102 10.55 -16.57 15.29
N GLU A 103 11.87 -16.67 15.25
CA GLU A 103 12.68 -15.87 14.33
C GLU A 103 12.48 -16.36 12.89
N GLY A 104 12.23 -15.43 11.97
CA GLY A 104 12.01 -15.74 10.55
C GLY A 104 11.32 -14.61 9.80
N ILE A 105 10.95 -14.90 8.56
CA ILE A 105 10.21 -13.95 7.71
C ILE A 105 8.82 -14.49 7.37
N TYR A 106 7.93 -13.57 7.03
CA TYR A 106 6.61 -13.89 6.49
C TYR A 106 6.62 -13.52 5.00
N VAL A 107 6.35 -14.52 4.17
CA VAL A 107 6.27 -14.35 2.71
C VAL A 107 4.81 -14.41 2.27
N ASP A 108 4.49 -13.78 1.14
CA ASP A 108 3.21 -13.94 0.46
C ASP A 108 2.99 -15.41 0.16
N ILE A 109 1.88 -15.97 0.63
CA ILE A 109 1.56 -17.39 0.42
C ILE A 109 1.37 -17.72 -1.07
N VAL A 110 1.03 -16.72 -1.89
CA VAL A 110 0.75 -16.88 -3.32
C VAL A 110 2.01 -16.88 -4.17
N SER A 111 2.87 -15.87 -3.99
CA SER A 111 4.05 -15.65 -4.84
C SER A 111 5.36 -16.07 -4.19
N GLY A 112 5.39 -16.21 -2.87
CA GLY A 112 6.63 -16.38 -2.10
C GLY A 112 7.44 -15.09 -1.92
N GLU A 113 6.91 -13.92 -2.30
CA GLU A 113 7.56 -12.63 -2.07
C GLU A 113 7.73 -12.37 -0.55
N PRO A 114 8.92 -12.03 -0.05
CA PRO A 114 9.13 -11.60 1.34
C PRO A 114 8.38 -10.31 1.65
N LEU A 115 7.52 -10.32 2.66
CA LEU A 115 6.67 -9.18 3.03
C LEU A 115 7.04 -8.56 4.38
N PHE A 116 7.26 -9.39 5.41
CA PHE A 116 7.50 -8.92 6.78
C PHE A 116 8.59 -9.73 7.49
N SER A 117 9.27 -9.10 8.45
CA SER A 117 10.22 -9.75 9.35
C SER A 117 9.57 -9.99 10.72
N SER A 118 9.91 -11.11 11.37
CA SER A 118 9.49 -11.34 12.76
C SER A 118 10.08 -10.31 13.74
N LYS A 119 11.18 -9.63 13.38
CA LYS A 119 11.76 -8.54 14.19
C LYS A 119 10.86 -7.31 14.28
N ASP A 120 10.01 -7.11 13.28
CA ASP A 120 9.06 -5.99 13.21
C ASP A 120 7.65 -6.41 13.66
N LYS A 121 7.45 -7.68 14.04
CA LYS A 121 6.20 -8.18 14.57
C LYS A 121 6.07 -7.79 16.05
N PHE A 122 4.88 -7.35 16.46
CA PHE A 122 4.60 -6.99 17.86
C PHE A 122 3.25 -7.52 18.34
N LYS A 123 3.06 -7.53 19.67
CA LYS A 123 1.80 -7.93 20.30
C LYS A 123 0.82 -6.74 20.31
N SER A 124 -0.04 -6.67 19.30
CA SER A 124 -1.05 -5.60 19.18
C SER A 124 -2.29 -5.82 20.05
N GLY A 125 -2.62 -7.07 20.37
CA GLY A 125 -3.89 -7.41 21.04
C GLY A 125 -5.11 -7.42 20.12
N THR A 126 -4.95 -7.24 18.80
CA THR A 126 -6.08 -7.22 17.85
C THR A 126 -6.55 -8.60 17.41
N GLY A 127 -5.71 -9.62 17.60
CA GLY A 127 -6.01 -11.01 17.19
C GLY A 127 -5.50 -11.38 15.80
N TRP A 128 -4.78 -10.50 15.13
CA TRP A 128 -4.09 -10.78 13.86
C TRP A 128 -2.59 -10.46 13.99
N PRO A 129 -1.69 -11.14 13.25
CA PRO A 129 -0.28 -10.76 13.22
C PRO A 129 -0.14 -9.30 12.79
N SER A 130 0.57 -8.54 13.63
CA SER A 130 0.72 -7.09 13.48
C SER A 130 2.20 -6.73 13.40
N PHE A 131 2.54 -5.89 12.43
CA PHE A 131 3.92 -5.46 12.16
C PHE A 131 4.03 -3.94 12.18
N THR A 132 5.22 -3.41 12.47
CA THR A 132 5.48 -1.96 12.48
C THR A 132 5.89 -1.40 11.11
N LYS A 133 6.43 -2.26 10.23
CA LYS A 133 6.87 -1.94 8.87
C LYS A 133 6.98 -3.18 7.98
N PRO A 134 6.93 -3.05 6.64
CA PRO A 134 7.31 -4.11 5.72
C PRO A 134 8.82 -4.42 5.79
N ILE A 135 9.21 -5.60 5.29
CA ILE A 135 10.61 -6.06 5.28
C ILE A 135 11.52 -5.18 4.42
N LYS A 136 10.97 -4.55 3.38
CA LYS A 136 11.63 -3.54 2.54
C LYS A 136 10.59 -2.64 1.89
N SER A 137 11.01 -1.46 1.43
CA SER A 137 10.13 -0.55 0.69
C SER A 137 9.66 -1.15 -0.63
N GLY A 138 8.39 -0.91 -0.99
CA GLY A 138 7.86 -1.24 -2.31
C GLY A 138 7.53 -2.72 -2.53
N VAL A 139 7.39 -3.54 -1.49
CA VAL A 139 6.78 -4.89 -1.57
C VAL A 139 5.27 -4.88 -1.37
N LEU A 140 4.73 -3.77 -0.85
CA LEU A 140 3.31 -3.55 -0.63
C LEU A 140 2.81 -2.42 -1.53
N SER A 141 1.55 -2.53 -1.94
CA SER A 141 0.78 -1.42 -2.53
C SER A 141 -0.39 -1.08 -1.63
N GLU A 142 -0.63 0.21 -1.44
CA GLU A 142 -1.71 0.76 -0.63
C GLU A 142 -2.90 1.15 -1.51
N HIS A 143 -4.10 0.77 -1.08
CA HIS A 143 -5.35 1.04 -1.80
C HIS A 143 -6.39 1.61 -0.83
N THR A 144 -7.19 2.56 -1.29
CA THR A 144 -8.29 3.11 -0.47
C THR A 144 -9.42 2.10 -0.42
N ASP A 145 -9.76 1.62 0.78
CA ASP A 145 -10.90 0.75 1.05
C ASP A 145 -12.02 1.56 1.71
N ARG A 146 -13.19 1.63 1.06
CA ARG A 146 -14.39 2.34 1.54
C ARG A 146 -15.52 1.39 1.97
N LYS A 147 -15.22 0.11 2.20
CA LYS A 147 -16.22 -0.86 2.64
C LYS A 147 -16.65 -0.61 4.09
N PHE A 148 -17.86 -1.07 4.43
CA PHE A 148 -18.42 -1.02 5.79
C PHE A 148 -18.48 0.39 6.41
N PHE A 149 -18.73 1.42 5.60
CA PHE A 149 -18.83 2.82 6.02
C PHE A 149 -17.57 3.39 6.69
N MET A 150 -16.43 2.71 6.57
CA MET A 150 -15.13 3.16 7.06
C MET A 150 -14.21 3.44 5.87
N THR A 151 -13.31 4.41 6.02
CA THR A 151 -12.18 4.59 5.10
C THR A 151 -10.94 4.00 5.75
N ARG A 152 -10.37 2.96 5.14
CA ARG A 152 -9.16 2.27 5.59
C ARG A 152 -8.17 2.19 4.44
N THR A 153 -6.90 1.97 4.76
CA THR A 153 -5.88 1.70 3.75
C THR A 153 -5.64 0.21 3.66
N GLU A 154 -6.12 -0.41 2.58
CA GLU A 154 -5.87 -1.81 2.24
C GLU A 154 -4.43 -2.02 1.77
N LEU A 155 -3.85 -3.14 2.16
CA LEU A 155 -2.54 -3.60 1.73
C LEU A 155 -2.66 -4.80 0.81
N LYS A 156 -2.01 -4.71 -0.36
CA LYS A 156 -1.82 -5.82 -1.30
C LYS A 156 -0.34 -6.10 -1.54
N SER A 157 0.03 -7.36 -1.77
CA SER A 157 1.39 -7.71 -2.20
C SER A 157 1.66 -7.21 -3.62
N LYS A 158 2.87 -6.76 -3.89
CA LYS A 158 3.20 -6.13 -5.19
C LYS A 158 3.05 -7.11 -6.36
N PHE A 159 3.65 -8.29 -6.26
CA PHE A 159 3.72 -9.19 -7.42
C PHE A 159 2.49 -10.08 -7.59
N ALA A 160 1.79 -10.44 -6.52
CA ALA A 160 0.61 -11.31 -6.61
C ALA A 160 -0.71 -10.54 -6.52
N GLN A 161 -0.67 -9.27 -6.10
CA GLN A 161 -1.86 -8.51 -5.74
C GLN A 161 -2.73 -9.27 -4.72
N SER A 162 -2.10 -10.05 -3.83
CA SER A 162 -2.79 -10.76 -2.76
C SER A 162 -3.30 -9.73 -1.76
N HIS A 163 -4.59 -9.77 -1.42
CA HIS A 163 -5.09 -9.05 -0.25
C HIS A 163 -4.42 -9.58 1.01
N LEU A 164 -3.82 -8.67 1.77
CA LEU A 164 -3.08 -8.99 3.01
C LEU A 164 -3.87 -8.55 4.24
N GLY A 165 -4.42 -7.34 4.22
CA GLY A 165 -5.08 -6.72 5.35
C GLY A 165 -5.04 -5.20 5.22
N HIS A 166 -4.80 -4.50 6.34
CA HIS A 166 -4.88 -3.04 6.38
C HIS A 166 -3.75 -2.44 7.23
N VAL A 167 -3.41 -1.19 6.95
CA VAL A 167 -2.52 -0.37 7.78
C VAL A 167 -3.32 0.66 8.56
N PHE A 168 -2.93 0.89 9.81
CA PHE A 168 -3.53 1.83 10.75
C PHE A 168 -2.44 2.71 11.40
N ASP A 169 -2.83 3.88 11.90
CA ASP A 169 -1.99 4.89 12.56
C ASP A 169 -1.96 4.76 14.11
N ASP A 170 -2.32 3.59 14.62
CA ASP A 170 -2.39 3.23 16.04
C ASP A 170 -1.27 2.27 16.48
N GLY A 171 -0.15 2.25 15.73
CA GLY A 171 0.99 1.40 16.01
C GLY A 171 1.96 1.98 17.06
N PRO A 172 2.92 1.18 17.53
CA PRO A 172 3.96 1.66 18.42
C PRO A 172 4.92 2.63 17.71
N GLN A 173 5.52 3.53 18.48
CA GLN A 173 6.65 4.35 18.02
C GLN A 173 7.85 3.45 17.66
N PRO A 174 8.72 3.86 16.71
CA PRO A 174 8.80 5.19 16.09
C PRO A 174 7.95 5.37 14.83
N THR A 175 7.40 4.29 14.25
CA THR A 175 6.62 4.44 13.00
C THR A 175 5.21 4.96 13.27
N GLY A 176 4.63 4.61 14.42
CA GLY A 176 3.21 4.86 14.70
C GLY A 176 2.28 4.03 13.83
N LEU A 177 2.81 3.11 13.01
CA LEU A 177 2.04 2.33 12.05
C LEU A 177 1.83 0.90 12.53
N ARG A 178 0.62 0.38 12.31
CA ARG A 178 0.27 -1.02 12.54
C ARG A 178 -0.21 -1.65 11.24
N TYR A 179 0.63 -2.50 10.67
CA TYR A 179 0.30 -3.37 9.56
C TYR A 179 -0.42 -4.60 10.11
N CYS A 180 -1.75 -4.63 10.01
CA CYS A 180 -2.60 -5.70 10.52
C CYS A 180 -2.93 -6.68 9.40
N ILE A 181 -2.36 -7.88 9.46
CA ILE A 181 -2.30 -8.80 8.32
C ILE A 181 -3.03 -10.10 8.64
N ASN A 182 -3.71 -10.69 7.65
CA ASN A 182 -4.27 -12.03 7.77
C ASN A 182 -3.15 -13.08 7.69
N SER A 183 -3.08 -13.99 8.65
CA SER A 183 -2.18 -15.16 8.61
C SER A 183 -2.42 -16.01 7.37
N ALA A 184 -3.67 -16.17 6.93
CA ALA A 184 -4.04 -16.87 5.71
C ALA A 184 -3.51 -16.23 4.41
N SER A 185 -2.91 -15.03 4.46
CA SER A 185 -2.20 -14.41 3.34
C SER A 185 -0.68 -14.64 3.40
N LEU A 186 -0.18 -15.23 4.47
CA LEU A 186 1.23 -15.38 4.77
C LEU A 186 1.63 -16.85 4.84
N ARG A 187 2.91 -17.10 4.58
CA ARG A 187 3.61 -18.33 4.96
C ARG A 187 4.85 -17.94 5.77
N PHE A 188 5.02 -18.54 6.93
CA PHE A 188 6.20 -18.29 7.76
C PHE A 188 7.39 -19.16 7.32
N VAL A 189 8.55 -18.53 7.15
CA VAL A 189 9.83 -19.21 6.88
C VAL A 189 10.74 -18.99 8.11
N PRO A 190 10.99 -20.03 8.92
CA PRO A 190 11.89 -19.94 10.06
C PRO A 190 13.30 -19.53 9.63
N LYS A 191 14.01 -18.79 10.48
CA LYS A 191 15.39 -18.32 10.25
C LYS A 191 16.31 -19.44 9.76
N GLU A 192 16.20 -20.62 10.34
CA GLU A 192 17.04 -21.79 10.05
C GLU A 192 16.81 -22.34 8.64
N LYS A 193 15.67 -22.01 8.01
CA LYS A 193 15.29 -22.44 6.66
C LYS A 193 15.50 -21.37 5.60
N LEU A 194 15.85 -20.14 5.98
CA LEU A 194 15.97 -19.02 5.02
C LEU A 194 16.94 -19.33 3.88
N ALA A 195 18.14 -19.83 4.19
CA ALA A 195 19.12 -20.18 3.15
C ALA A 195 18.61 -21.31 2.24
N ALA A 196 18.08 -22.38 2.83
CA ALA A 196 17.60 -23.55 2.11
C ALA A 196 16.40 -23.23 1.20
N GLU A 197 15.55 -22.27 1.57
CA GLU A 197 14.38 -21.85 0.80
C GLU A 197 14.66 -20.66 -0.14
N GLY A 198 15.92 -20.23 -0.29
CA GLY A 198 16.31 -19.19 -1.25
C GLY A 198 16.02 -17.77 -0.80
N TYR A 199 16.09 -17.53 0.51
CA TYR A 199 15.91 -16.26 1.23
C TYR A 199 17.16 -15.89 2.07
N ALA A 200 18.34 -16.37 1.67
CA ALA A 200 19.59 -16.18 2.41
C ALA A 200 19.92 -14.69 2.64
N GLU A 201 19.48 -13.81 1.73
CA GLU A 201 19.68 -12.37 1.82
C GLU A 201 19.05 -11.72 3.07
N PHE A 202 18.08 -12.39 3.72
CA PHE A 202 17.43 -11.89 4.93
C PHE A 202 18.05 -12.42 6.23
N LEU A 203 19.03 -13.33 6.17
CA LEU A 203 19.76 -13.80 7.35
C LEU A 203 20.39 -12.68 8.20
N PRO A 204 20.96 -11.61 7.61
CA PRO A 204 21.53 -10.51 8.39
C PRO A 204 20.54 -9.80 9.32
N LEU A 205 19.22 -9.86 9.05
CA LEU A 205 18.19 -9.27 9.93
C LEU A 205 18.15 -9.92 11.33
N PHE A 206 18.74 -11.11 11.48
CA PHE A 206 18.72 -11.92 12.69
C PHE A 206 20.12 -12.16 13.27
N LYS A 207 21.11 -11.39 12.81
CA LYS A 207 22.44 -11.34 13.42
C LYS A 207 22.42 -10.23 14.48
N ASN A 208 22.91 -10.55 15.67
CA ASN A 208 23.05 -9.60 16.78
C ASN A 208 24.29 -8.74 16.58
#